data_AF-A0A935UG41-F1
#
_entry.id   AF-A0A935UG41-F1
#
_cell.length_a   1.000
_cell.length_b   1.000
_cell.length_c   1.000
_cell.angle_alpha   90.00
_cell.angle_beta   90.00
_cell.angle_gamma   90.00
#
_symmetry.space_group_name_H-M   'P 1'
#
loop_
_entity.id
_entity.type
_entity.pdbx_description
1 polymer ?
#
loop_
_entity_poly.entity_id
_entity_poly.type
_entity_poly.pdbx_seq_one_letter_code
_entity_poly.pdbx_strand_id
1 'polypeptide(L)'
;MIHDLNARLIGMRFTSVEAEMGPGSHSKQAGGSIGSEVKMSLSDLVDGKNTATVTIDAKGIPQGATESDFAFRIAITGIALWEWSGDMPSPELLQQDATIYELCYAIHTLIVGEVTRLALGLGFPGVTLSWNPRPEPEPKVQKKPRASTPRTKKTPAAAAKV
;
A
#
# COMPACT_ATOMS: atom_id res chain seq x y z
N MET A 1 17.39 5.54 -6.90
CA MET A 1 17.97 6.38 -5.82
C MET A 1 17.00 6.27 -4.67
N ILE A 2 17.40 5.62 -3.58
CA ILE A 2 16.61 5.65 -2.34
C ILE A 2 16.89 7.04 -1.76
N HIS A 3 15.86 7.87 -1.64
CA HIS A 3 15.98 9.09 -0.86
C HIS A 3 16.09 8.63 0.58
N ASP A 4 17.28 8.65 1.18
CA ASP A 4 17.41 8.44 2.62
C ASP A 4 16.56 9.50 3.30
N LEU A 5 15.40 9.11 3.82
CA LEU A 5 14.59 10.00 4.63
C LEU A 5 15.42 10.35 5.85
N ASN A 6 15.69 11.64 6.03
CA ASN A 6 16.44 12.14 7.18
C ASN A 6 15.54 12.15 8.45
N ALA A 7 14.94 11.00 8.74
CA ALA A 7 14.00 10.77 9.82
C ALA A 7 14.47 9.62 10.70
N ARG A 8 14.24 9.76 12.00
CA ARG A 8 14.49 8.72 13.00
C ARG A 8 13.17 8.22 13.55
N LEU A 9 12.99 6.90 13.57
CA LEU A 9 11.89 6.26 14.28
C LEU A 9 12.10 6.43 15.79
N ILE A 10 11.18 7.13 16.46
CA ILE A 10 11.26 7.41 17.91
C ILE A 10 10.30 6.57 18.73
N GLY A 11 9.31 5.93 18.10
CA GLY A 11 8.40 5.04 18.80
C GLY A 11 7.41 4.35 17.87
N MET A 12 6.90 3.21 18.34
CA MET A 12 5.82 2.48 17.70
C MET A 12 4.87 1.95 18.75
N ARG A 13 3.57 1.89 18.42
CA ARG A 13 2.57 1.27 19.29
C ARG A 13 1.35 0.82 18.50
N PHE A 14 0.66 -0.19 19.00
CA PHE A 14 -0.73 -0.43 18.61
C PHE A 14 -1.64 0.55 19.33
N THR A 15 -2.64 1.06 18.62
CA THR A 15 -3.71 1.89 19.20
C THR A 15 -5.01 1.14 19.34
N SER A 16 -5.29 0.19 18.45
CA SER A 16 -6.38 -0.76 18.59
C SER A 16 -5.96 -2.13 18.07
N VAL A 17 -6.41 -3.17 18.75
CA VAL A 17 -6.35 -4.57 18.33
C VAL A 17 -7.71 -5.16 18.66
N GLU A 18 -8.49 -5.44 17.63
CA GLU A 18 -9.81 -6.04 17.72
C GLU A 18 -9.77 -7.38 17.00
N ALA A 19 -10.29 -8.42 17.65
CA ALA A 19 -10.40 -9.74 17.06
C ALA A 19 -11.75 -10.35 17.44
N GLU A 20 -12.50 -10.80 16.44
CA GLU A 20 -13.78 -11.48 16.64
C GLU A 20 -13.78 -12.84 15.97
N MET A 21 -14.49 -13.78 16.60
CA MET A 21 -14.75 -15.10 16.05
C MET A 21 -16.07 -15.10 15.31
N GLY A 22 -16.05 -15.66 14.10
CA GLY A 22 -17.23 -15.81 13.27
C GLY A 22 -17.89 -17.19 13.40
N PRO A 23 -19.03 -17.37 12.72
CA PRO A 23 -19.80 -18.62 12.77
C PRO A 23 -19.02 -19.83 12.21
N GLY A 24 -18.03 -19.62 11.34
CA GLY A 24 -17.19 -20.68 10.78
C GLY A 24 -16.05 -21.15 11.69
N SER A 25 -15.88 -20.55 12.87
CA SER A 25 -14.75 -20.81 13.78
C SER A 25 -14.68 -22.24 14.33
N HIS A 26 -15.81 -22.94 14.37
CA HIS A 26 -15.90 -24.33 14.84
C HIS A 26 -15.82 -25.37 13.71
N SER A 27 -15.65 -24.93 12.46
CA SER A 27 -15.51 -25.86 11.35
C SER A 27 -14.24 -26.70 11.54
N LYS A 28 -14.38 -28.03 11.42
CA LYS A 28 -13.24 -28.97 11.53
C LYS A 28 -12.33 -28.95 10.28
N GLN A 29 -12.56 -28.00 9.37
CA GLN A 29 -11.81 -27.88 8.12
C GLN A 29 -10.53 -27.11 8.40
N ALA A 30 -9.40 -27.81 8.31
CA ALA A 30 -8.09 -27.18 8.40
C ALA A 30 -7.82 -26.35 7.14
N GLY A 31 -7.38 -25.10 7.33
CA GLY A 31 -7.02 -24.21 6.22
C GLY A 31 -8.17 -23.33 5.71
N GLY A 32 -7.84 -22.43 4.80
CA GLY A 32 -8.75 -21.41 4.30
C GLY A 32 -8.04 -20.32 3.53
N SER A 33 -8.78 -19.32 3.08
CA SER A 33 -8.23 -18.09 2.52
C SER A 33 -8.26 -16.97 3.55
N ILE A 34 -7.31 -16.05 3.43
CA ILE A 34 -7.31 -14.80 4.19
C ILE A 34 -7.37 -13.67 3.19
N GLY A 35 -8.44 -12.87 3.30
CA GLY A 35 -8.51 -11.57 2.66
C GLY A 35 -7.98 -10.52 3.63
N SER A 36 -7.16 -9.60 3.15
CA SER A 36 -6.67 -8.49 3.97
C SER A 36 -6.73 -7.18 3.19
N GLU A 37 -7.24 -6.15 3.84
CA GLU A 37 -7.13 -4.76 3.40
C GLU A 37 -6.09 -4.05 4.28
N VAL A 38 -5.13 -3.38 3.64
CA VAL A 38 -4.08 -2.62 4.33
C VAL A 38 -4.21 -1.17 3.91
N LYS A 39 -4.48 -0.31 4.89
CA LYS A 39 -4.53 1.14 4.70
C LYS A 39 -3.36 1.78 5.43
N MET A 40 -2.59 2.58 4.69
CA MET A 40 -1.48 3.36 5.22
C MET A 40 -1.80 4.84 5.04
N SER A 41 -1.48 5.65 6.04
CA SER A 41 -1.68 7.09 5.98
C SER A 41 -0.69 7.79 6.87
N LEU A 42 -0.20 8.95 6.42
CA LEU A 42 0.43 9.91 7.31
C LEU A 42 -0.66 10.74 7.98
N SER A 43 -0.51 10.92 9.28
CA SER A 43 -1.39 11.70 10.17
C SER A 43 -0.58 12.84 10.78
N ASP A 44 -1.30 13.86 11.25
CA ASP A 44 -0.83 15.23 11.52
C ASP A 44 0.64 15.41 11.90
N LEU A 45 1.24 16.38 11.19
CA LEU A 45 2.54 16.95 11.46
C LEU A 45 2.44 17.89 12.66
N VAL A 46 3.10 17.54 13.76
CA VAL A 46 3.18 18.39 14.95
C VAL A 46 4.64 18.51 15.37
N ASP A 47 5.16 19.74 15.41
CA ASP A 47 6.49 20.07 15.93
C ASP A 47 7.65 19.25 15.35
N GLY A 48 7.71 19.08 14.03
CA GLY A 48 8.78 18.31 13.37
C GLY A 48 8.65 16.79 13.53
N LYS A 49 7.53 16.31 14.08
CA LYS A 49 7.22 14.89 14.19
C LYS A 49 6.11 14.51 13.23
N ASN A 50 6.27 13.35 12.61
CA ASN A 50 5.29 12.74 11.73
C ASN A 50 4.70 11.50 12.39
N THR A 51 3.39 11.32 12.24
CA THR A 51 2.69 10.14 12.72
C THR A 51 2.31 9.29 11.52
N ALA A 52 2.99 8.16 11.30
CA ALA A 52 2.61 7.18 10.29
C ALA A 52 1.62 6.18 10.90
N THR A 53 0.43 6.10 10.33
CA THR A 53 -0.63 5.20 10.79
C THR A 53 -0.84 4.09 9.78
N VAL A 54 -0.92 2.86 10.28
CA VAL A 54 -1.26 1.67 9.49
C VAL A 54 -2.47 1.01 10.12
N THR A 55 -3.49 0.78 9.32
CA THR A 55 -4.68 0.01 9.69
C THR A 55 -4.73 -1.23 8.79
N ILE A 56 -4.90 -2.39 9.42
CA ILE A 56 -5.07 -3.66 8.72
C ILE A 56 -6.39 -4.28 9.18
N ASP A 57 -7.20 -4.64 8.20
CA ASP A 57 -8.41 -5.45 8.39
C ASP A 57 -8.20 -6.79 7.69
N ALA A 58 -8.10 -7.86 8.48
CA ALA A 58 -7.88 -9.22 8.01
C ALA A 58 -9.09 -10.10 8.33
N LYS A 59 -9.52 -10.89 7.35
CA LYS A 59 -10.67 -11.81 7.46
C LYS A 59 -10.25 -13.21 7.03
N GLY A 60 -10.43 -14.18 7.91
CA GLY A 60 -10.20 -15.60 7.62
C GLY A 60 -11.49 -16.30 7.19
N ILE A 61 -11.46 -16.98 6.05
CA ILE A 61 -12.57 -17.78 5.53
C ILE A 61 -12.10 -19.24 5.44
N PRO A 62 -12.73 -20.19 6.15
CA PRO A 62 -12.40 -21.61 6.05
C PRO A 62 -12.48 -22.15 4.62
N GLN A 63 -11.72 -23.20 4.34
CA GLN A 63 -11.76 -23.83 3.02
C GLN A 63 -13.17 -24.36 2.68
N GLY A 64 -13.73 -23.94 1.55
CA GLY A 64 -15.06 -24.33 1.10
C GLY A 64 -16.21 -23.59 1.78
N ALA A 65 -15.90 -22.62 2.64
CA ALA A 65 -16.86 -21.72 3.26
C ALA A 65 -17.10 -20.46 2.42
N THR A 66 -18.22 -19.79 2.68
CA THR A 66 -18.55 -18.52 2.03
C THR A 66 -18.13 -17.33 2.89
N GLU A 67 -18.20 -16.12 2.33
CA GLU A 67 -17.93 -14.87 3.05
C GLU A 67 -18.75 -14.68 4.33
N SER A 68 -19.97 -15.22 4.39
CA SER A 68 -20.83 -15.20 5.58
C SER A 68 -20.39 -16.18 6.68
N ASP A 69 -19.62 -17.20 6.31
CA ASP A 69 -19.14 -18.26 7.21
C ASP A 69 -17.68 -18.01 7.63
N PHE A 70 -17.31 -16.75 7.79
CA PHE A 70 -15.96 -16.38 8.22
C PHE A 70 -15.62 -17.02 9.57
N ALA A 71 -14.35 -17.37 9.74
CA ALA A 71 -13.85 -17.93 11.00
C ALA A 71 -13.45 -16.84 11.97
N PHE A 72 -12.81 -15.78 11.47
CA PHE A 72 -12.41 -14.64 12.29
C PHE A 72 -12.32 -13.35 11.48
N ARG A 73 -12.38 -12.23 12.20
CA ARG A 73 -11.91 -10.94 11.71
C ARG A 73 -10.92 -10.36 12.72
N ILE A 74 -9.87 -9.75 12.21
CA ILE A 74 -8.84 -9.06 12.99
C ILE A 74 -8.72 -7.66 12.41
N ALA A 75 -8.92 -6.65 13.23
CA ALA A 75 -8.67 -5.26 12.88
C ALA A 75 -7.56 -4.73 13.80
N ILE A 76 -6.46 -4.25 13.22
CA ILE A 76 -5.35 -3.69 13.98
C ILE A 76 -5.02 -2.31 13.43
N THR A 77 -4.96 -1.33 14.32
CA THR A 77 -4.39 -0.01 13.99
C THR A 77 -3.11 0.18 14.80
N GLY A 78 -2.05 0.55 14.09
CA GLY A 78 -0.75 0.86 14.66
C GLY A 78 -0.27 2.24 14.22
N ILE A 79 0.59 2.82 15.06
CA ILE A 79 1.22 4.11 14.84
C ILE A 79 2.73 3.97 14.97
N ALA A 80 3.46 4.52 14.00
CA ALA A 80 4.88 4.85 14.08
C ALA A 80 5.08 6.36 14.19
N LEU A 81 5.93 6.78 15.12
CA LEU A 81 6.31 8.17 15.34
C LEU A 81 7.71 8.39 14.80
N TRP A 82 7.85 9.36 13.91
CA TRP A 82 9.09 9.74 13.26
C TRP A 82 9.48 11.16 13.63
N GLU A 83 10.77 11.39 13.83
CA GLU A 83 11.37 12.70 14.12
C GLU A 83 12.36 13.06 13.00
N TRP A 84 12.18 14.21 12.36
CA TRP A 84 13.07 14.68 11.31
C TRP A 84 14.36 15.27 11.88
N SER A 85 15.49 14.91 11.28
CA SER A 85 16.77 15.54 11.56
C SER A 85 17.02 16.64 10.53
N GLY A 86 16.64 17.88 10.84
CA GLY A 86 16.77 19.01 9.90
C GLY A 86 15.48 19.29 9.12
N ASP A 87 15.62 19.71 7.85
CA ASP A 87 14.49 20.17 7.06
C ASP A 87 13.54 19.02 6.70
N MET A 88 12.25 19.28 6.91
CA MET A 88 11.19 18.36 6.60
C MET A 88 10.94 18.29 5.09
N PRO A 89 10.66 17.10 4.52
CA PRO A 89 10.19 16.98 3.15
C PRO A 89 8.95 17.80 2.86
N SER A 90 8.78 18.22 1.61
CA SER A 90 7.55 18.90 1.20
C SER A 90 6.34 17.95 1.32
N PRO A 91 5.12 18.49 1.52
CA PRO A 91 3.90 17.68 1.58
C PRO A 91 3.73 16.76 0.36
N GLU A 92 4.14 17.20 -0.82
CA GLU A 92 4.07 16.41 -2.05
C GLU A 92 4.98 15.18 -1.99
N LEU A 93 6.19 15.31 -1.41
CA LEU A 93 7.11 14.18 -1.24
C LEU A 93 6.57 13.17 -0.20
N LEU A 94 5.94 13.68 0.85
CA LEU A 94 5.33 12.85 1.90
C LEU A 94 4.13 12.05 1.40
N GLN A 95 3.44 12.51 0.35
CA GLN A 95 2.31 11.82 -0.26
C GLN A 95 2.72 10.80 -1.35
N GLN A 96 4.01 10.66 -1.64
CA GLN A 96 4.48 9.64 -2.58
C GLN A 96 4.39 8.25 -1.95
N ASP A 97 3.89 7.28 -2.71
CA ASP A 97 3.70 5.89 -2.24
C ASP A 97 4.99 5.28 -1.65
N ALA A 98 6.15 5.59 -2.25
CA ALA A 98 7.44 5.13 -1.76
C ALA A 98 7.77 5.70 -0.35
N THR A 99 7.56 6.99 -0.15
CA THR A 99 7.78 7.67 1.14
C THR A 99 6.81 7.17 2.22
N ILE A 100 5.53 7.03 1.86
CA ILE A 100 4.51 6.47 2.76
C ILE A 100 4.91 5.06 3.18
N TYR A 101 5.32 4.23 2.22
CA TYR A 101 5.76 2.87 2.51
C TYR A 101 6.93 2.83 3.47
N GLU A 102 7.97 3.64 3.23
CA GLU A 102 9.16 3.68 4.07
C GLU A 102 8.83 4.07 5.53
N LEU A 103 8.00 5.10 5.71
CA LEU A 103 7.56 5.55 7.04
C LEU A 103 6.60 4.57 7.72
N CYS A 104 5.80 3.82 6.95
CA CYS A 104 4.85 2.85 7.48
C CYS A 104 5.45 1.44 7.67
N TYR A 105 6.60 1.14 7.07
CA TYR A 105 7.15 -0.22 6.97
C TYR A 105 7.38 -0.88 8.34
N ALA A 106 7.95 -0.12 9.28
CA ALA A 106 8.27 -0.64 10.61
C ALA A 106 7.01 -1.06 11.38
N ILE A 107 5.98 -0.20 11.41
CA ILE A 107 4.72 -0.51 12.08
C ILE A 107 3.89 -1.53 11.30
N HIS A 108 3.93 -1.52 9.97
CA HIS A 108 3.31 -2.56 9.14
C HIS A 108 3.86 -3.94 9.50
N THR A 109 5.18 -4.08 9.58
CA THR A 109 5.85 -5.34 9.96
C THR A 109 5.39 -5.84 11.34
N LEU A 110 5.27 -4.93 12.31
CA LEU A 110 4.76 -5.24 13.64
C LEU A 110 3.30 -5.75 13.59
N ILE A 111 2.43 -5.07 12.85
CA ILE A 111 1.03 -5.48 12.68
C ILE A 111 0.94 -6.84 11.99
N VAL A 112 1.72 -7.09 10.93
CA VAL A 112 1.73 -8.38 10.24
C VAL A 112 2.08 -9.51 11.20
N GLY A 113 3.12 -9.33 12.03
CA GLY A 113 3.48 -10.31 13.05
C GLY A 113 2.32 -10.60 14.01
N GLU A 114 1.58 -9.57 14.43
CA GLU A 114 0.46 -9.71 15.34
C GLU A 114 -0.76 -10.39 14.70
N VAL A 115 -1.09 -10.05 13.44
CA VAL A 115 -2.14 -10.74 12.68
C VAL A 115 -1.79 -12.22 12.51
N THR A 116 -0.55 -12.54 12.13
CA THR A 116 -0.10 -13.93 11.99
C THR A 116 -0.19 -14.68 13.31
N ARG A 117 0.19 -14.05 14.43
CA ARG A 117 0.10 -14.64 15.77
C ARG A 117 -1.34 -14.93 16.17
N LEU A 118 -2.24 -13.96 15.98
CA LEU A 118 -3.66 -14.10 16.28
C LEU A 118 -4.29 -15.20 15.43
N ALA A 119 -4.10 -15.15 14.11
CA ALA A 119 -4.65 -16.14 13.19
C ALA A 119 -4.12 -17.56 13.47
N LEU A 120 -2.85 -17.71 13.84
CA LEU A 120 -2.31 -19.00 14.27
C LEU A 120 -3.02 -19.53 15.53
N GLY A 121 -3.23 -18.66 16.52
CA GLY A 121 -4.01 -19.00 17.72
C GLY A 121 -5.46 -19.42 17.41
N LEU A 122 -5.99 -18.98 16.27
CA LEU A 122 -7.33 -19.33 15.78
C LEU A 122 -7.34 -20.53 14.82
N GLY A 123 -6.20 -21.21 14.63
CA GLY A 123 -6.11 -22.42 13.80
C GLY A 123 -5.87 -22.16 12.31
N PHE A 124 -5.47 -20.94 11.93
CA PHE A 124 -5.15 -20.56 10.55
C PHE A 124 -3.64 -20.30 10.39
N PRO A 125 -2.83 -21.36 10.15
CA PRO A 125 -1.40 -21.20 9.92
C PRO A 125 -1.11 -20.56 8.55
N GLY A 126 0.04 -19.89 8.43
CA GLY A 126 0.57 -19.44 7.13
C GLY A 126 0.03 -18.10 6.62
N VAL A 127 -0.50 -17.25 7.51
CA VAL A 127 -0.97 -15.91 7.13
C VAL A 127 0.20 -15.05 6.68
N THR A 128 0.17 -14.66 5.40
CA THR A 128 1.12 -13.71 4.82
C THR A 128 0.32 -12.52 4.29
N LEU A 129 0.56 -11.34 4.87
CA LEU A 129 -0.03 -10.11 4.38
C LEU A 129 0.92 -9.50 3.35
N SER A 130 0.46 -9.34 2.11
CA SER A 130 1.20 -8.64 1.06
C SER A 130 0.66 -7.23 0.91
N TRP A 131 1.54 -6.23 0.98
CA TRP A 131 1.20 -4.89 0.51
C TRP A 131 1.25 -4.88 -1.02
N ASN A 132 0.16 -4.45 -1.65
CA ASN A 132 0.19 -4.02 -3.03
C ASN A 132 0.23 -2.48 -3.02
N PRO A 133 1.37 -1.83 -3.34
CA PRO A 133 1.32 -0.44 -3.72
C PRO A 133 0.30 -0.33 -4.84
N ARG A 134 -0.63 0.62 -4.73
CA ARG A 134 -1.50 0.94 -5.86
C ARG A 134 -0.58 1.19 -7.06
N PRO A 135 -0.77 0.53 -8.21
CA PRO A 135 0.04 0.85 -9.38
C PRO A 135 -0.15 2.34 -9.67
N GLU A 136 0.95 3.09 -9.76
CA GLU A 136 0.92 4.46 -10.27
C GLU A 136 0.04 4.46 -11.51
N PRO A 137 -0.95 5.37 -11.63
CA PRO A 137 -1.67 5.50 -12.89
C PRO A 137 -0.61 5.79 -13.95
N GLU A 138 -0.50 4.88 -14.94
CA GLU A 138 0.43 5.07 -16.06
C GLU A 138 0.34 6.53 -16.52
N PRO A 139 1.47 7.24 -16.65
CA PRO A 139 1.42 8.62 -17.10
C PRO A 139 0.69 8.63 -18.42
N LYS A 140 -0.52 9.21 -18.43
CA LYS A 140 -1.29 9.40 -19.65
C LYS A 140 -0.38 10.17 -20.58
N VAL A 141 0.20 9.47 -21.56
CA VAL A 141 0.95 10.09 -22.65
C VAL A 141 -0.05 11.01 -23.33
N GLN A 142 -0.04 12.28 -22.96
CA GLN A 142 -0.71 13.31 -23.71
C GLN A 142 -0.04 13.26 -25.08
N LYS A 143 -0.72 12.65 -26.05
CA LYS A 143 -0.37 12.74 -27.46
C LYS A 143 -0.38 14.23 -27.79
N LYS A 144 0.79 14.88 -27.71
CA LYS A 144 1.00 16.18 -28.35
C LYS A 144 0.56 15.99 -29.81
N PRO A 145 -0.28 16.89 -30.36
CA PRO A 145 -0.54 16.87 -31.79
C PRO A 145 0.80 16.98 -32.51
N ARG A 146 1.14 15.93 -33.26
CA ARG A 146 2.33 15.92 -34.09
C ARG A 146 2.13 17.03 -35.12
N ALA A 147 2.87 18.12 -34.99
CA ALA A 147 2.89 19.19 -35.98
C ALA A 147 3.22 18.55 -37.34
N SER A 148 2.26 18.58 -38.26
CA SER A 148 2.44 18.15 -39.63
C SER A 148 3.38 19.13 -40.32
N THR A 149 4.60 18.68 -40.58
CA THR A 149 5.55 19.33 -41.49
C THR A 149 4.87 19.63 -42.84
N PRO A 150 4.92 20.87 -43.36
CA PRO A 150 4.39 21.17 -44.67
C PRO A 150 5.24 20.49 -45.75
N ARG A 151 4.56 19.70 -46.59
CA ARG A 151 5.10 18.99 -47.74
C ARG A 151 5.48 20.00 -48.83
N THR A 152 6.77 20.15 -49.10
CA THR A 152 7.30 20.95 -50.21
C THR A 152 6.79 20.39 -51.54
N LYS A 153 6.02 21.19 -52.29
CA LYS A 153 5.60 20.89 -53.67
C LYS A 153 6.85 20.78 -54.55
N LYS A 154 7.12 19.59 -55.10
CA LYS A 154 8.02 19.41 -56.24
C LYS A 154 7.29 19.82 -57.51
N THR A 155 7.81 20.84 -58.19
CA THR A 155 7.45 21.27 -59.55
C THR A 155 7.86 20.20 -60.57
N PRO A 156 7.04 19.85 -61.58
CA PRO A 156 7.46 18.97 -62.67
C PRO A 156 8.28 19.76 -63.70
N ALA A 157 9.48 19.26 -64.03
CA ALA A 157 10.28 19.75 -65.15
C ALA A 157 9.85 19.05 -66.44
N ALA A 158 9.66 19.84 -67.49
CA ALA A 158 9.19 19.45 -68.80
C ALA A 158 10.17 18.54 -69.55
N ALA A 159 9.61 17.61 -70.33
CA ALA A 159 10.31 16.82 -71.33
C ALA A 159 10.64 17.69 -72.56
N ALA A 160 11.92 17.76 -72.93
CA ALA A 160 12.37 18.27 -74.21
C ALA A 160 12.65 17.09 -75.17
N LYS A 161 12.06 17.17 -76.36
CA LYS A 161 12.33 16.30 -77.52
C LYS A 161 13.74 16.57 -78.07
N VAL A 162 14.39 15.51 -78.55
CA VAL A 162 15.31 15.50 -79.70
C VAL A 162 14.79 14.42 -80.64
#